data_AF-A0A543AC30-F1
#
_entry.id   AF-A0A543AC30-F1
#
_cell.length_a   1.000
_cell.length_b   1.000
_cell.length_c   1.000
_cell.angle_alpha   90.00
_cell.angle_beta   90.00
_cell.angle_gamma   90.00
#
_symmetry.space_group_name_H-M   'P 1'
#
loop_
_entity.id
_entity.type
_entity.pdbx_description
1 polymer ?
#
loop_
_entity_poly.entity_id
_entity_poly.type
_entity_poly.pdbx_seq_one_letter_code
_entity_poly.pdbx_strand_id
1 'polypeptide(L)'
;MAGVGVVKGIRSGRRRSRLPEQAGLRRLGPGLRVASYSQNMHFGPKPLLPDPGAFPDEEALAEFVLTKMETWFHVDEQVHGRYWTGEQTRIDAVLRPRDPDGWHDVNPAFAVEFKTAKPSSVGAGYGWVAQAVAYTHCDWDGYGVLPVFLCPSPITSILSRADEVAYYRQRQISPELLEAEREKLRRKGRRFGRDYTESLVDSQALIAHRQRIGQLSYEEFTARADGYANAAAREREHNLRVAEELTHVLGQLSVGELMPYKHTGWALRRSGRWLWSERDGPVKVPYRLRPRIGSERRTPEASPEPGSVGHFEG
;
A
#
# COMPACT_ATOMS: atom_id res chain seq x y z
N MET A 1 23.86 -59.78 -7.94
CA MET A 1 22.52 -60.35 -8.18
C MET A 1 21.60 -59.17 -8.47
N ALA A 2 21.27 -58.81 -9.72
CA ALA A 2 20.59 -59.51 -10.81
C ALA A 2 19.08 -59.16 -10.88
N GLY A 3 18.63 -58.78 -12.10
CA GLY A 3 17.25 -58.46 -12.53
C GLY A 3 17.10 -56.97 -12.91
N VAL A 4 17.12 -56.48 -14.15
CA VAL A 4 16.77 -56.92 -15.52
C VAL A 4 15.27 -57.13 -15.79
N GLY A 5 14.73 -56.37 -16.77
CA GLY A 5 13.41 -56.53 -17.44
C GLY A 5 12.81 -55.18 -17.88
N VAL A 6 13.14 -54.52 -19.00
CA VAL A 6 12.70 -54.68 -20.43
C VAL A 6 11.14 -54.71 -20.55
N VAL A 7 10.37 -53.97 -21.39
CA VAL A 7 10.34 -53.81 -22.87
C VAL A 7 9.35 -52.70 -23.32
N LYS A 8 9.75 -51.97 -24.37
CA LYS A 8 9.06 -51.29 -25.51
C LYS A 8 7.53 -51.18 -25.59
N GLY A 9 7.10 -50.03 -26.12
CA GLY A 9 5.86 -49.88 -26.91
C GLY A 9 5.97 -48.75 -27.96
N ILE A 10 6.40 -49.09 -29.18
CA ILE A 10 6.35 -48.24 -30.38
C ILE A 10 5.02 -48.53 -31.09
N ARG A 11 4.24 -47.50 -31.44
CA ARG A 11 3.22 -47.60 -32.50
C ARG A 11 3.32 -46.42 -33.46
N SER A 12 3.45 -46.81 -34.72
CA SER A 12 3.52 -46.00 -35.92
C SER A 12 2.14 -45.86 -36.58
N GLY A 13 1.97 -44.78 -37.33
CA GLY A 13 1.17 -44.77 -38.56
C GLY A 13 -0.23 -44.16 -38.47
N ARG A 14 -0.41 -42.97 -39.07
CA ARG A 14 -0.89 -42.84 -40.47
C ARG A 14 -1.05 -41.38 -40.86
N ARG A 15 -0.31 -41.00 -41.92
CA ARG A 15 -0.57 -39.83 -42.76
C ARG A 15 -1.89 -40.01 -43.50
N ARG A 16 -2.74 -38.99 -43.53
CA ARG A 16 -3.59 -38.66 -44.68
C ARG A 16 -3.58 -37.16 -44.90
N SER A 17 -3.04 -36.79 -46.04
CA SER A 17 -3.07 -35.48 -46.69
C SER A 17 -4.44 -35.23 -47.32
N ARG A 18 -5.02 -34.05 -47.08
CA ARG A 18 -5.88 -33.34 -48.03
C ARG A 18 -5.61 -31.84 -47.90
N LEU A 19 -5.16 -31.22 -48.98
CA LEU A 19 -5.14 -29.76 -49.22
C LEU A 19 -6.53 -29.33 -49.78
N PRO A 20 -6.75 -28.07 -50.18
CA PRO A 20 -7.35 -27.04 -49.34
C PRO A 20 -8.70 -26.57 -49.94
N GLU A 21 -9.62 -26.08 -49.12
CA GLU A 21 -10.79 -25.35 -49.64
C GLU A 21 -10.85 -23.96 -49.02
N GLN A 22 -10.83 -22.99 -49.92
CA GLN A 22 -10.95 -21.56 -49.67
C GLN A 22 -12.39 -21.18 -49.31
N ALA A 23 -12.54 -19.91 -48.93
CA ALA A 23 -13.75 -19.10 -48.95
C ALA A 23 -14.61 -19.13 -47.68
N GLY A 24 -14.35 -18.15 -46.82
CA GLY A 24 -15.20 -17.78 -45.70
C GLY A 24 -14.84 -16.42 -45.12
N LEU A 25 -14.81 -15.37 -45.96
CA LEU A 25 -14.75 -13.98 -45.52
C LEU A 25 -15.97 -13.68 -44.62
N ARG A 26 -15.78 -13.75 -43.31
CA ARG A 26 -16.69 -13.10 -42.35
C ARG A 26 -16.07 -11.77 -41.92
N ARG A 27 -16.77 -10.69 -42.27
CA ARG A 27 -16.51 -9.31 -41.87
C ARG A 27 -16.30 -9.22 -40.35
N LEU A 28 -15.10 -8.88 -39.92
CA LEU A 28 -14.84 -8.35 -38.59
C LEU A 28 -15.07 -6.84 -38.65
N GLY A 29 -16.18 -6.37 -38.10
CA GLY A 29 -16.37 -4.95 -37.83
C GLY A 29 -15.47 -4.49 -36.66
N PRO A 30 -15.04 -3.23 -36.61
CA PRO A 30 -14.26 -2.70 -35.50
C PRO A 30 -15.21 -2.42 -34.31
N GLY A 31 -15.56 -3.47 -33.59
CA GLY A 31 -16.14 -3.34 -32.25
C GLY A 31 -15.00 -3.04 -31.28
N LEU A 32 -14.83 -1.77 -30.92
CA LEU A 32 -14.03 -1.35 -29.77
C LEU A 32 -14.58 -2.07 -28.53
N ARG A 33 -14.01 -3.24 -28.18
CA ARG A 33 -14.24 -3.84 -26.87
C ARG A 33 -13.46 -2.97 -25.90
N VAL A 34 -14.15 -1.99 -25.31
CA VAL A 34 -13.71 -1.39 -24.06
C VAL A 34 -13.65 -2.54 -23.06
N ALA A 35 -12.46 -3.04 -22.77
CA ALA A 35 -12.25 -4.00 -21.72
C ALA A 35 -12.82 -3.38 -20.45
N SER A 36 -13.88 -3.98 -19.92
CA SER A 36 -14.50 -3.56 -18.67
C SER A 36 -13.54 -3.90 -17.52
N TYR A 37 -12.53 -3.07 -17.31
CA TYR A 37 -11.63 -3.05 -16.15
C TYR A 37 -12.39 -2.53 -14.90
N SER A 38 -13.56 -3.08 -14.61
CA SER A 38 -14.35 -2.72 -13.41
C SER A 38 -14.94 -3.94 -12.73
N GLN A 39 -14.12 -4.97 -12.57
CA GLN A 39 -14.41 -6.03 -11.61
C GLN A 39 -13.16 -6.26 -10.75
N ASN A 40 -13.32 -5.97 -9.46
CA ASN A 40 -12.45 -6.37 -8.35
C ASN A 40 -11.06 -5.72 -8.30
N MET A 41 -10.99 -4.39 -8.25
CA MET A 41 -9.92 -3.78 -7.44
C MET A 41 -10.30 -4.02 -5.98
N HIS A 42 -9.87 -5.16 -5.43
CA HIS A 42 -9.79 -5.32 -3.98
C HIS A 42 -8.75 -4.32 -3.50
N PHE A 43 -9.19 -3.08 -3.25
CA PHE A 43 -8.45 -2.15 -2.42
C PHE A 43 -8.15 -2.91 -1.14
N GLY A 44 -6.88 -2.91 -0.75
CA GLY A 44 -6.38 -3.70 0.37
C GLY A 44 -7.12 -3.45 1.68
N PRO A 45 -6.65 -4.05 2.79
CA PRO A 45 -7.26 -3.86 4.10
C PRO A 45 -7.47 -2.36 4.39
N LYS A 46 -8.72 -1.97 4.67
CA LYS A 46 -9.08 -0.57 4.87
C LYS A 46 -8.55 -0.08 6.21
N PRO A 47 -7.62 0.88 6.26
CA PRO A 47 -7.14 1.45 7.51
C PRO A 47 -8.25 2.25 8.19
N LEU A 48 -8.30 2.18 9.51
CA LEU A 48 -9.22 2.92 10.36
C LEU A 48 -8.44 4.06 11.02
N LEU A 49 -8.18 5.14 10.29
CA LEU A 49 -7.48 6.30 10.88
C LEU A 49 -8.17 6.71 12.19
N PRO A 50 -7.42 6.93 13.29
CA PRO A 50 -8.00 7.59 14.45
C PRO A 50 -8.59 8.92 13.99
N ASP A 51 -9.79 9.24 14.45
CA ASP A 51 -10.41 10.54 14.18
C ASP A 51 -9.44 11.62 14.67
N PRO A 52 -9.03 12.60 13.82
CA PRO A 52 -8.11 13.65 14.24
C PRO A 52 -8.57 14.43 15.47
N GLY A 53 -9.87 14.43 15.80
CA GLY A 53 -10.40 15.03 17.02
C GLY A 53 -10.49 14.11 18.23
N ALA A 54 -10.20 12.81 18.09
CA ALA A 54 -10.30 11.84 19.19
C ALA A 54 -9.17 11.96 20.20
N PHE A 55 -8.02 12.52 19.80
CA PHE A 55 -6.84 12.69 20.65
C PHE A 55 -6.39 14.15 20.63
N PRO A 56 -6.22 14.80 21.79
CA PRO A 56 -5.81 16.21 21.87
C PRO A 56 -4.38 16.44 21.35
N ASP A 57 -3.49 15.47 21.53
CA ASP A 57 -2.08 15.54 21.17
C ASP A 57 -1.50 14.13 20.89
N GLU A 58 -0.20 14.09 20.61
CA GLU A 58 0.56 12.86 20.33
C GLU A 58 0.70 11.96 21.56
N GLU A 59 0.83 12.54 22.75
CA GLU A 59 0.98 11.83 24.01
C GLU A 59 -0.29 11.04 24.36
N ALA A 60 -1.47 11.65 24.24
CA ALA A 60 -2.74 10.98 24.46
C ALA A 60 -3.00 9.85 23.46
N LEU A 61 -2.54 10.01 22.21
CA LEU A 61 -2.59 8.93 21.23
C LEU A 61 -1.63 7.80 21.62
N ALA A 62 -0.40 8.13 21.99
CA ALA A 62 0.61 7.15 22.40
C ALA A 62 0.12 6.35 23.60
N GLU A 63 -0.35 7.00 24.67
CA GLU A 63 -0.89 6.35 25.86
C GLU A 63 -2.00 5.35 25.49
N PHE A 64 -2.97 5.77 24.67
CA PHE A 64 -4.07 4.90 24.24
C PHE A 64 -3.59 3.67 23.47
N VAL A 65 -2.69 3.87 22.51
CA VAL A 65 -2.19 2.78 21.66
C VAL A 65 -1.30 1.84 22.47
N LEU A 66 -0.37 2.37 23.27
CA LEU A 66 0.57 1.59 24.06
C LEU A 66 -0.17 0.77 25.13
N THR A 67 -1.12 1.36 25.85
CA THR A 67 -2.01 0.63 26.80
C THR A 67 -2.67 -0.55 26.12
N LYS A 68 -3.14 -0.38 24.88
CA LYS A 68 -3.74 -1.47 24.12
C LYS A 68 -2.69 -2.51 23.71
N MET A 69 -1.52 -2.09 23.25
CA MET A 69 -0.42 -2.96 22.80
C MET A 69 0.17 -3.82 23.93
N GLU A 70 0.10 -3.37 25.19
CA GLU A 70 0.55 -4.16 26.35
C GLU A 70 -0.10 -5.55 26.46
N THR A 71 -1.27 -5.75 25.84
CA THR A 71 -1.94 -7.07 25.77
C THR A 71 -1.07 -8.11 25.06
N TRP A 72 -0.31 -7.71 24.03
CA TRP A 72 0.47 -8.61 23.17
C TRP A 72 1.98 -8.38 23.25
N PHE A 73 2.39 -7.21 23.75
CA PHE A 73 3.77 -6.77 23.78
C PHE A 73 4.20 -6.37 25.19
N HIS A 74 5.48 -6.59 25.51
CA HIS A 74 6.18 -5.79 26.48
C HIS A 74 6.48 -4.43 25.83
N VAL A 75 6.15 -3.35 26.54
CA VAL A 75 6.33 -1.98 26.08
C VAL A 75 7.42 -1.34 26.93
N ASP A 76 8.45 -0.84 26.28
CA ASP A 76 9.49 -0.03 26.89
C ASP A 76 9.41 1.36 26.27
N GLU A 77 9.00 2.37 27.06
CA GLU A 77 8.77 3.73 26.58
C GLU A 77 10.04 4.58 26.63
N GLN A 78 10.09 5.60 25.77
CA GLN A 78 11.09 6.66 25.81
C GLN A 78 12.54 6.12 25.74
N VAL A 79 12.76 5.09 24.91
CA VAL A 79 14.03 4.38 24.80
C VAL A 79 15.09 5.27 24.17
N HIS A 80 16.21 5.43 24.86
CA HIS A 80 17.35 6.20 24.38
C HIS A 80 18.16 5.41 23.35
N GLY A 81 18.82 6.16 22.47
CA GLY A 81 19.72 5.60 21.49
C GLY A 81 20.69 6.63 20.94
N ARG A 82 21.48 6.21 19.95
CA ARG A 82 22.50 7.05 19.36
C ARG A 82 22.49 6.92 17.84
N TYR A 83 22.55 8.05 17.15
CA TYR A 83 22.83 8.08 15.72
C TYR A 83 24.27 7.63 15.44
N TRP A 84 24.54 7.21 14.20
CA TRP A 84 25.90 6.88 13.75
C TRP A 84 26.89 8.04 13.88
N THR A 85 26.41 9.28 13.92
CA THR A 85 27.21 10.51 14.17
C THR A 85 27.64 10.65 15.63
N GLY A 86 27.11 9.83 16.53
CA GLY A 86 27.33 9.92 17.97
C GLY A 86 26.30 10.78 18.71
N GLU A 87 25.42 11.50 17.99
CA GLU A 87 24.35 12.32 18.58
C GLU A 87 23.33 11.43 19.33
N GLN A 88 22.95 11.86 20.53
CA GLN A 88 21.94 11.17 21.33
C GLN A 88 20.53 11.45 20.81
N THR A 89 19.68 10.44 20.88
CA THR A 89 18.28 10.56 20.52
C THR A 89 17.41 9.64 21.38
N ARG A 90 16.12 9.63 21.09
CA ARG A 90 15.09 8.87 21.82
C ARG A 90 13.97 8.50 20.87
N ILE A 91 13.42 7.31 21.05
CA ILE A 91 12.20 6.83 20.38
C ILE A 91 11.07 6.74 21.40
N ASP A 92 9.83 6.97 20.98
CA ASP A 92 8.68 6.98 21.89
C ASP A 92 8.44 5.63 22.57
N ALA A 93 8.58 4.53 21.83
CA ALA A 93 8.45 3.20 22.41
C ALA A 93 9.21 2.12 21.63
N VAL A 94 9.57 1.05 22.32
CA VAL A 94 9.99 -0.23 21.75
C VAL A 94 9.01 -1.31 22.20
N LEU A 95 8.52 -2.10 21.25
CA LEU A 95 7.62 -3.21 21.51
C LEU A 95 8.37 -4.53 21.32
N ARG A 96 8.24 -5.44 22.29
CA ARG A 96 8.71 -6.84 22.21
C ARG A 96 7.53 -7.79 22.37
N PRO A 97 7.29 -8.75 21.47
CA PRO A 97 6.25 -9.76 21.65
C PRO A 97 6.38 -10.46 23.00
N ARG A 98 5.26 -10.62 23.72
CA ARG A 98 5.21 -11.46 24.93
C ARG A 98 5.43 -12.93 24.59
N ASP A 99 4.93 -13.34 23.43
CA ASP A 99 5.19 -14.64 22.82
C ASP A 99 6.04 -14.45 21.55
N PRO A 100 7.34 -14.78 21.59
CA PRO A 100 8.20 -14.70 20.41
C PRO A 100 7.98 -15.84 19.42
N ASP A 101 7.20 -16.87 19.77
CA ASP A 101 6.95 -17.98 18.86
C ASP A 101 6.18 -17.52 17.61
N GLY A 102 6.59 -18.03 16.45
CA GLY A 102 6.01 -17.65 15.16
C GLY A 102 6.64 -16.41 14.52
N TRP A 103 7.45 -15.64 15.25
CA TRP A 103 8.28 -14.59 14.65
C TRP A 103 9.52 -15.17 13.95
N HIS A 104 10.01 -14.45 12.94
CA HIS A 104 11.18 -14.88 12.17
C HIS A 104 12.50 -14.67 12.94
N ASP A 105 12.58 -13.59 13.73
CA ASP A 105 13.79 -13.21 14.46
C ASP A 105 13.75 -13.82 15.88
N VAL A 106 14.92 -14.22 16.41
CA VAL A 106 15.03 -14.90 17.73
C VAL A 106 14.61 -13.97 18.87
N ASN A 107 14.94 -12.68 18.77
CA ASN A 107 14.57 -11.64 19.73
C ASN A 107 13.84 -10.53 18.96
N PRO A 108 12.57 -10.71 18.61
CA PRO A 108 11.81 -9.75 17.83
C PRO A 108 11.57 -8.48 18.67
N ALA A 109 11.89 -7.33 18.10
CA ALA A 109 11.64 -6.02 18.69
C ALA A 109 11.42 -4.99 17.58
N PHE A 110 10.62 -3.96 17.85
CA PHE A 110 10.34 -2.89 16.89
C PHE A 110 10.15 -1.56 17.62
N ALA A 111 10.72 -0.50 17.04
CA ALA A 111 10.54 0.86 17.49
C ALA A 111 9.21 1.41 16.96
N VAL A 112 8.52 2.23 17.75
CA VAL A 112 7.30 2.94 17.35
C VAL A 112 7.53 4.43 17.54
N GLU A 113 7.23 5.19 16.50
CA GLU A 113 7.23 6.65 16.51
C GLU A 113 5.79 7.13 16.36
N PHE A 114 5.30 7.87 17.34
CA PHE A 114 3.97 8.47 17.29
C PHE A 114 4.02 9.79 16.54
N LYS A 115 2.91 10.11 15.86
CA LYS A 115 2.69 11.40 15.23
C LYS A 115 1.23 11.80 15.38
N THR A 116 0.93 13.09 15.21
CA THR A 116 -0.46 13.54 15.14
C THR A 116 -1.18 12.94 13.92
N ALA A 117 -2.49 12.74 14.01
CA ALA A 117 -3.25 12.03 12.96
C ALA A 117 -3.24 12.72 11.59
N LYS A 118 -2.90 14.02 11.55
CA LYS A 118 -2.88 14.82 10.33
C LYS A 118 -1.68 15.74 10.30
N PRO A 119 -0.74 15.57 9.35
CA PRO A 119 0.35 16.52 9.21
C PRO A 119 -0.21 17.88 8.78
N SER A 120 0.37 18.97 9.29
CA SER A 120 -0.04 20.35 8.98
C SER A 120 0.21 20.72 7.51
N SER A 121 1.10 20.00 6.83
CA SER A 121 1.44 20.16 5.42
C SER A 121 2.02 18.87 4.83
N VAL A 122 2.12 18.80 3.50
CA VAL A 122 2.83 17.70 2.81
C VAL A 122 4.30 17.62 3.26
N GLY A 123 4.97 18.77 3.43
CA GLY A 123 6.35 18.83 3.90
C GLY A 123 6.53 18.28 5.31
N ALA A 124 5.56 18.52 6.21
CA ALA A 124 5.58 17.93 7.55
C ALA A 124 5.46 16.39 7.49
N GLY A 125 4.61 15.86 6.60
CA GLY A 125 4.50 14.42 6.38
C GLY A 125 5.81 13.78 5.89
N TYR A 126 6.51 14.44 4.95
CA TYR A 126 7.84 14.00 4.53
C TYR A 126 8.88 14.10 5.65
N GLY A 127 8.79 15.12 6.50
CA GLY A 127 9.63 15.25 7.69
C GLY A 127 9.49 14.06 8.65
N TRP A 128 8.26 13.59 8.90
CA TRP A 128 8.02 12.40 9.73
C TRP A 128 8.62 11.13 9.13
N VAL A 129 8.49 10.96 7.81
CA VAL A 129 9.08 9.83 7.11
C VAL A 129 10.61 9.87 7.16
N ALA A 130 11.20 11.04 6.95
CA ALA A 130 12.66 11.22 7.03
C ALA A 130 13.20 10.93 8.44
N GLN A 131 12.49 11.38 9.47
CA GLN A 131 12.82 11.09 10.88
C GLN A 131 12.77 9.58 11.15
N ALA A 132 11.69 8.90 10.73
CA ALA A 132 11.56 7.45 10.89
C ALA A 132 12.69 6.68 10.20
N VAL A 133 13.07 7.08 8.97
CA VAL A 133 14.22 6.48 8.27
C VAL A 133 15.50 6.71 9.07
N ALA A 134 15.76 7.92 9.57
CA ALA A 134 16.95 8.19 10.38
C ALA A 134 17.01 7.31 11.64
N TYR A 135 15.86 7.10 12.29
CA TYR A 135 15.73 6.22 13.46
C TYR A 135 16.02 4.74 13.17
N THR A 136 15.81 4.26 11.94
CA THR A 136 16.22 2.90 11.56
C THR A 136 17.74 2.71 11.51
N HIS A 137 18.51 3.79 11.64
CA HIS A 137 19.98 3.77 11.69
C HIS A 137 20.53 4.05 13.10
N CYS A 138 19.67 4.19 14.11
CA CYS A 138 20.08 4.38 15.49
C CYS A 138 20.43 3.05 16.16
N ASP A 139 21.43 3.09 17.03
CA ASP A 139 21.72 2.04 18.00
C ASP A 139 20.91 2.33 19.27
N TRP A 140 19.86 1.54 19.52
CA TRP A 140 18.96 1.71 20.66
C TRP A 140 19.45 0.92 21.87
N ASP A 141 19.48 1.55 23.04
CA ASP A 141 20.05 0.99 24.26
C ASP A 141 19.38 -0.35 24.63
N GLY A 142 20.16 -1.43 24.61
CA GLY A 142 19.67 -2.80 24.88
C GLY A 142 19.01 -3.51 23.71
N TYR A 143 18.80 -2.83 22.57
CA TYR A 143 18.05 -3.34 21.42
C TYR A 143 18.85 -3.44 20.13
N GLY A 144 19.89 -2.62 19.98
CA GLY A 144 20.59 -2.49 18.72
C GLY A 144 19.79 -1.70 17.70
N VAL A 145 20.02 -1.98 16.42
CA VAL A 145 19.27 -1.36 15.33
C VAL A 145 17.90 -2.03 15.14
N LEU A 146 16.84 -1.23 15.13
CA LEU A 146 15.46 -1.68 15.01
C LEU A 146 14.75 -1.13 13.76
N PRO A 147 13.77 -1.87 13.19
CA PRO A 147 12.79 -1.27 12.30
C PRO A 147 11.89 -0.28 13.07
N VAL A 148 11.44 0.77 12.40
CA VAL A 148 10.63 1.86 12.99
C VAL A 148 9.24 1.87 12.38
N PHE A 149 8.20 1.87 13.20
CA PHE A 149 6.80 1.87 12.79
C PHE A 149 6.15 3.20 13.15
N LEU A 150 5.62 3.89 12.14
CA LEU A 150 4.88 5.15 12.33
C LEU A 150 3.45 4.87 12.80
N CYS A 151 3.00 5.62 13.81
CA CYS A 151 1.64 5.55 14.36
C CYS A 151 1.01 6.95 14.61
N PRO A 152 0.05 7.40 13.80
CA PRO A 152 -0.45 6.76 12.60
C PRO A 152 0.50 6.98 11.42
N SER A 153 0.39 6.11 10.42
CA SER A 153 1.17 6.24 9.19
C SER A 153 0.71 7.43 8.34
N PRO A 154 1.59 8.38 7.99
CA PRO A 154 1.25 9.49 7.11
C PRO A 154 0.90 9.01 5.69
N ILE A 155 1.43 7.84 5.28
CA ILE A 155 1.13 7.22 3.97
C ILE A 155 -0.32 6.77 3.91
N THR A 156 -0.84 6.23 5.00
CA THR A 156 -2.22 5.78 5.08
C THR A 156 -3.21 6.94 4.93
N SER A 157 -2.86 8.16 5.36
CA SER A 157 -3.68 9.36 5.10
C SER A 157 -3.79 9.74 3.62
N ILE A 158 -2.76 9.41 2.83
CA ILE A 158 -2.77 9.58 1.36
C ILE A 158 -3.73 8.56 0.74
N LEU A 159 -3.77 7.33 1.26
CA LEU A 159 -4.62 6.25 0.78
C LEU A 159 -6.10 6.41 1.18
N SER A 160 -6.41 6.83 2.41
CA SER A 160 -7.78 6.92 2.94
C SER A 160 -8.67 7.94 2.21
N ARG A 161 -8.08 9.04 1.70
CA ARG A 161 -8.79 10.04 0.89
C ARG A 161 -9.26 9.49 -0.47
N ALA A 162 -8.70 8.38 -0.95
CA ALA A 162 -9.09 7.77 -2.21
C ALA A 162 -10.44 7.02 -2.11
N ASP A 163 -10.72 6.39 -0.96
CA ASP A 163 -11.94 5.60 -0.72
C ASP A 163 -13.21 6.46 -0.61
N GLU A 164 -13.12 7.61 0.08
CA GLU A 164 -14.24 8.56 0.19
C GLU A 164 -14.65 9.09 -1.19
N VAL A 165 -13.69 9.24 -2.10
CA VAL A 165 -13.94 9.70 -3.47
C VAL A 165 -14.48 8.57 -4.36
N ALA A 166 -14.14 7.29 -4.09
CA ALA A 166 -14.80 6.14 -4.71
C ALA A 166 -16.29 6.03 -4.30
N TYR A 167 -16.62 6.46 -3.07
CA TYR A 167 -18.01 6.63 -2.64
C TYR A 167 -18.71 7.79 -3.40
N TYR A 168 -18.03 8.93 -3.62
CA TYR A 168 -18.55 10.00 -4.50
C TYR A 168 -18.66 9.59 -5.98
N ARG A 169 -17.78 8.70 -6.48
CA ARG A 169 -17.81 8.12 -7.85
C ARG A 169 -19.11 7.38 -8.14
N GLN A 170 -19.74 6.74 -7.17
CA GLN A 170 -21.03 6.08 -7.34
C GLN A 170 -22.21 7.07 -7.43
N ARG A 171 -22.05 8.32 -6.97
CA ARG A 171 -23.13 9.32 -6.92
C ARG A 171 -23.15 10.30 -8.10
N GLN A 172 -22.11 10.37 -8.94
CA GLN A 172 -21.98 11.43 -9.96
C GLN A 172 -22.60 11.13 -11.33
N ILE A 173 -22.99 9.89 -11.65
CA ILE A 173 -23.95 9.66 -12.74
C ILE A 173 -25.32 9.63 -12.08
N SER A 174 -25.92 10.79 -11.83
CA SER A 174 -27.33 10.86 -11.46
C SER A 174 -28.14 10.48 -12.70
N PRO A 175 -28.86 9.33 -12.71
CA PRO A 175 -29.74 8.97 -13.82
C PRO A 175 -30.81 10.04 -14.04
N GLU A 176 -31.18 10.75 -12.97
CA GLU A 176 -32.16 11.83 -12.96
C GLU A 176 -31.67 13.06 -13.74
N LEU A 177 -30.38 13.42 -13.62
CA LEU A 177 -29.78 14.51 -14.39
C LEU A 177 -29.67 14.18 -15.88
N LEU A 178 -29.35 12.92 -16.21
CA LEU A 178 -29.31 12.45 -17.59
C LEU A 178 -30.72 12.42 -18.19
N GLU A 179 -31.72 11.99 -17.42
CA GLU A 179 -33.11 11.96 -17.85
C GLU A 179 -33.72 13.36 -17.98
N ALA A 180 -33.31 14.31 -17.13
CA ALA A 180 -33.70 15.71 -17.24
C ALA A 180 -33.20 16.35 -18.55
N GLU A 181 -31.98 16.04 -18.98
CA GLU A 181 -31.45 16.51 -20.27
C GLU A 181 -32.15 15.84 -21.46
N ARG A 182 -32.46 14.54 -21.36
CA ARG A 182 -33.28 13.84 -22.36
C ARG A 182 -34.65 14.49 -22.52
N GLU A 183 -35.35 14.74 -21.42
CA GLU A 183 -36.68 15.34 -21.43
C GLU A 183 -36.66 16.78 -22.01
N LYS A 184 -35.63 17.56 -21.68
CA LYS A 184 -35.42 18.90 -22.25
C LYS A 184 -35.27 18.85 -23.77
N LEU A 185 -34.53 17.87 -24.29
CA LEU A 185 -34.34 17.69 -25.73
C LEU A 185 -35.57 17.10 -26.42
N ARG A 186 -36.30 16.17 -25.78
CA ARG A 186 -37.61 15.69 -26.27
C ARG A 186 -38.58 16.86 -26.43
N ARG A 187 -38.68 17.77 -25.45
CA ARG A 187 -39.53 18.96 -25.53
C ARG A 187 -39.10 19.91 -26.65
N LYS A 188 -37.80 20.07 -26.86
CA LYS A 188 -37.26 20.87 -27.97
C LYS A 188 -37.61 20.24 -29.32
N GLY A 189 -37.40 18.94 -29.49
CA GLY A 189 -37.73 18.19 -30.71
C GLY A 189 -39.21 18.28 -31.09
N ARG A 190 -40.13 18.19 -30.11
CA ARG A 190 -41.58 18.35 -30.35
C ARG A 190 -41.97 19.71 -30.96
N ARG A 191 -41.19 20.76 -30.70
CA ARG A 191 -41.46 22.12 -31.23
C ARG A 191 -40.95 22.33 -32.67
N PHE A 192 -40.04 21.50 -33.16
CA PHE A 192 -39.33 21.73 -34.43
C PHE A 192 -39.60 20.68 -35.53
N GLY A 193 -40.54 19.74 -35.33
CA GLY A 193 -41.00 18.82 -36.38
C GLY A 193 -40.22 17.50 -36.49
N ARG A 194 -40.69 16.63 -37.41
CA ARG A 194 -40.57 15.15 -37.46
C ARG A 194 -39.16 14.51 -37.52
N ASP A 195 -38.08 15.28 -37.41
CA ASP A 195 -36.72 14.78 -37.63
C ASP A 195 -35.96 14.39 -36.33
N TYR A 196 -36.61 14.45 -35.17
CA TYR A 196 -36.04 13.99 -33.90
C TYR A 196 -36.41 12.54 -33.61
N THR A 197 -35.52 11.62 -34.00
CA THR A 197 -35.58 10.23 -33.53
C THR A 197 -35.10 10.14 -32.08
N GLU A 198 -35.59 9.17 -31.30
CA GLU A 198 -35.13 8.92 -29.92
C GLU A 198 -33.61 8.73 -29.85
N SER A 199 -33.00 8.09 -30.86
CA SER A 199 -31.54 7.94 -30.96
C SER A 199 -30.81 9.28 -31.13
N LEU A 200 -31.41 10.24 -31.83
CA LEU A 200 -30.85 11.57 -31.99
C LEU A 200 -30.97 12.36 -30.68
N VAL A 201 -32.10 12.25 -29.98
CA VAL A 201 -32.30 12.83 -28.64
C VAL A 201 -31.28 12.28 -27.66
N ASP A 202 -31.06 10.97 -27.63
CA ASP A 202 -30.08 10.34 -26.75
C ASP A 202 -28.65 10.79 -27.06
N SER A 203 -28.26 10.81 -28.34
CA SER A 203 -26.92 11.27 -28.72
C SER A 203 -26.70 12.75 -28.42
N GLN A 204 -27.69 13.61 -28.65
CA GLN A 204 -27.60 15.04 -28.34
C GLN A 204 -27.70 15.33 -26.84
N ALA A 205 -28.44 14.55 -26.05
CA ALA A 205 -28.48 14.68 -24.60
C ALA A 205 -27.12 14.36 -24.00
N LEU A 206 -26.51 13.29 -24.49
CA LEU A 206 -25.17 12.89 -24.11
C LEU A 206 -24.13 13.93 -24.55
N ILE A 207 -24.22 14.48 -25.76
CA ILE A 207 -23.32 15.53 -26.26
C ILE A 207 -23.51 16.84 -25.49
N ALA A 208 -24.74 17.28 -25.23
CA ALA A 208 -25.03 18.51 -24.48
C ALA A 208 -24.60 18.39 -23.02
N HIS A 209 -24.84 17.24 -22.39
CA HIS A 209 -24.31 16.92 -21.07
C HIS A 209 -22.76 16.95 -21.07
N ARG A 210 -22.11 16.38 -22.09
CA ARG A 210 -20.65 16.41 -22.27
C ARG A 210 -20.09 17.80 -22.58
N GLN A 211 -20.81 18.64 -23.31
CA GLN A 211 -20.43 20.03 -23.63
C GLN A 211 -20.62 20.96 -22.42
N ARG A 212 -21.60 20.70 -21.57
CA ARG A 212 -21.76 21.38 -20.27
C ARG A 212 -20.64 21.06 -19.30
N ILE A 213 -20.04 19.87 -19.46
CA ILE A 213 -18.79 19.44 -18.82
C ILE A 213 -17.55 19.97 -19.59
N GLY A 214 -17.74 20.65 -20.73
CA GLY A 214 -16.74 20.83 -21.79
C GLY A 214 -15.97 22.15 -21.83
N GLN A 215 -15.79 22.86 -20.72
CA GLN A 215 -14.65 23.79 -20.56
C GLN A 215 -13.55 23.03 -19.81
N LEU A 216 -13.00 22.00 -20.45
CA LEU A 216 -12.00 21.15 -19.81
C LEU A 216 -10.67 21.89 -19.77
N SER A 217 -10.06 21.99 -18.60
CA SER A 217 -8.68 22.45 -18.49
C SER A 217 -7.74 21.50 -19.25
N TYR A 218 -6.52 21.96 -19.58
CA TYR A 218 -5.49 21.11 -20.19
C TYR A 218 -5.25 19.82 -19.38
N GLU A 219 -5.32 19.91 -18.06
CA GLU A 219 -5.16 18.78 -17.14
C GLU A 219 -6.31 17.78 -17.29
N GLU A 220 -7.55 18.24 -17.46
CA GLU A 220 -8.70 17.37 -17.67
C GLU A 220 -8.70 16.70 -19.05
N PHE A 221 -8.25 17.41 -20.08
CA PHE A 221 -8.03 16.85 -21.40
C PHE A 221 -6.97 15.73 -21.35
N THR A 222 -5.82 16.00 -20.74
CA THR A 222 -4.71 15.03 -20.66
C THR A 222 -5.12 13.81 -19.83
N ALA A 223 -5.84 14.01 -18.72
CA ALA A 223 -6.37 12.90 -17.95
C ALA A 223 -7.33 12.03 -18.76
N ARG A 224 -8.19 12.61 -19.60
CA ARG A 224 -9.07 11.84 -20.49
C ARG A 224 -8.32 11.13 -21.61
N ALA A 225 -7.27 11.73 -22.17
CA ALA A 225 -6.39 11.09 -23.14
C ALA A 225 -5.72 9.83 -22.55
N ASP A 226 -5.35 9.89 -21.26
CA ASP A 226 -4.79 8.77 -20.51
C ASP A 226 -5.88 7.77 -20.00
N GLY A 227 -7.14 7.95 -20.38
CA GLY A 227 -8.25 7.05 -20.03
C GLY A 227 -8.92 7.33 -18.67
N TYR A 228 -8.56 8.43 -17.99
CA TYR A 228 -9.18 8.84 -16.73
C TYR A 228 -10.39 9.77 -16.95
N ALA A 229 -11.34 9.78 -16.01
CA ALA A 229 -12.57 10.58 -16.16
C ALA A 229 -12.33 12.11 -16.16
N ASN A 230 -11.34 12.57 -15.39
CA ASN A 230 -10.92 13.96 -15.23
C ASN A 230 -9.53 14.06 -14.58
N ALA A 231 -8.96 15.27 -14.50
CA ALA A 231 -7.65 15.55 -13.90
C ALA A 231 -7.50 14.96 -12.50
N ALA A 232 -8.50 15.21 -11.65
CA ALA A 232 -8.50 14.69 -10.28
C ALA A 232 -8.48 13.16 -10.22
N ALA A 233 -9.07 12.45 -11.19
CA ALA A 233 -9.01 10.99 -11.26
C ALA A 233 -7.62 10.48 -11.61
N ARG A 234 -6.93 11.15 -12.54
CA ARG A 234 -5.54 10.84 -12.88
C ARG A 234 -4.60 11.11 -11.70
N GLU A 235 -4.76 12.25 -11.04
CA GLU A 235 -3.99 12.62 -9.86
C GLU A 235 -4.18 11.62 -8.72
N ARG A 236 -5.40 11.09 -8.52
CA ARG A 236 -5.66 10.03 -7.53
C ARG A 236 -4.95 8.72 -7.85
N GLU A 237 -5.06 8.22 -9.08
CA GLU A 237 -4.36 6.99 -9.48
C GLU A 237 -2.84 7.17 -9.33
N HIS A 238 -2.33 8.34 -9.71
CA HIS A 238 -0.94 8.69 -9.51
C HIS A 238 -0.56 8.64 -8.02
N ASN A 239 -1.34 9.28 -7.14
CA ASN A 239 -1.09 9.28 -5.70
C ASN A 239 -1.18 7.88 -5.08
N LEU A 240 -2.09 7.02 -5.55
CA LEU A 240 -2.18 5.63 -5.09
C LEU A 240 -0.93 4.84 -5.46
N ARG A 241 -0.48 4.92 -6.72
CA ARG A 241 0.74 4.27 -7.18
C ARG A 241 1.96 4.81 -6.42
N VAL A 242 2.05 6.12 -6.26
CA VAL A 242 3.13 6.75 -5.48
C VAL A 242 3.10 6.25 -4.04
N ALA A 243 1.94 6.15 -3.39
CA ALA A 243 1.84 5.65 -2.02
C ALA A 243 2.19 4.16 -1.90
N GLU A 244 1.82 3.32 -2.87
CA GLU A 244 2.19 1.91 -2.92
C GLU A 244 3.71 1.74 -3.09
N GLU A 245 4.31 2.45 -4.05
CA GLU A 245 5.76 2.47 -4.28
C GLU A 245 6.51 3.01 -3.06
N LEU A 246 6.04 4.11 -2.46
CA LEU A 246 6.62 4.66 -1.24
C LEU A 246 6.53 3.67 -0.08
N THR A 247 5.41 2.96 0.08
CA THR A 247 5.26 1.91 1.10
C THR A 247 6.30 0.79 0.88
N HIS A 248 6.54 0.41 -0.38
CA HIS A 248 7.54 -0.58 -0.71
C HIS A 248 8.96 -0.11 -0.37
N VAL A 249 9.34 1.08 -0.87
CA VAL A 249 10.65 1.70 -0.65
C VAL A 249 10.92 1.91 0.84
N LEU A 250 9.96 2.44 1.59
CA LEU A 250 10.11 2.65 3.03
C LEU A 250 10.26 1.34 3.79
N GLY A 251 9.54 0.29 3.38
CA GLY A 251 9.75 -1.02 3.97
C GLY A 251 11.12 -1.64 3.67
N GLN A 252 11.75 -1.31 2.53
CA GLN A 252 13.16 -1.65 2.27
C GLN A 252 14.12 -0.89 3.19
N LEU A 253 13.77 0.35 3.55
CA LEU A 253 14.45 1.16 4.56
C LEU A 253 14.04 0.79 6.00
N SER A 254 13.37 -0.35 6.20
CA SER A 254 12.93 -0.84 7.52
C SER A 254 11.94 0.08 8.26
N VAL A 255 11.24 0.94 7.53
CA VAL A 255 10.12 1.74 8.04
C VAL A 255 8.80 1.02 7.75
N GLY A 256 7.95 0.90 8.77
CA GLY A 256 6.64 0.27 8.70
C GLY A 256 5.53 1.17 9.25
N GLU A 257 4.33 0.59 9.39
CA GLU A 257 3.16 1.25 9.97
C GLU A 257 2.51 0.38 11.06
N LEU A 258 2.15 1.02 12.17
CA LEU A 258 1.31 0.46 13.22
C LEU A 258 -0.04 1.17 13.17
N MET A 259 -1.07 0.45 12.74
CA MET A 259 -2.38 1.03 12.45
C MET A 259 -3.51 0.04 12.73
N PRO A 260 -4.71 0.50 13.11
CA PRO A 260 -5.89 -0.35 13.10
C PRO A 260 -6.45 -0.48 11.68
N TYR A 261 -6.87 -1.69 11.32
CA TYR A 261 -7.49 -2.00 10.03
C TYR A 261 -8.82 -2.70 10.23
N LYS A 262 -9.72 -2.48 9.27
CA LYS A 262 -11.03 -3.12 9.25
C LYS A 262 -10.86 -4.64 9.20
N HIS A 263 -11.53 -5.35 10.12
CA HIS A 263 -11.57 -6.81 10.26
C HIS A 263 -10.35 -7.51 10.88
N THR A 264 -9.18 -6.86 10.96
CA THR A 264 -7.97 -7.44 11.57
C THR A 264 -7.53 -6.77 12.87
N GLY A 265 -8.10 -5.59 13.20
CA GLY A 265 -7.72 -4.83 14.38
C GLY A 265 -6.40 -4.10 14.19
N TRP A 266 -5.68 -3.83 15.28
CA TRP A 266 -4.33 -3.26 15.23
C TRP A 266 -3.36 -4.19 14.53
N ALA A 267 -2.44 -3.64 13.74
CA ALA A 267 -1.52 -4.46 12.98
C ALA A 267 -0.24 -3.72 12.60
N LEU A 268 0.83 -4.51 12.47
CA LEU A 268 2.14 -4.09 12.03
C LEU A 268 2.32 -4.47 10.56
N ARG A 269 2.64 -3.49 9.71
CA ARG A 269 2.94 -3.72 8.28
C ARG A 269 4.27 -3.13 7.88
N ARG A 270 4.93 -3.81 6.94
CA ARG A 270 6.15 -3.34 6.29
C ARG A 270 6.18 -3.80 4.83
N SER A 271 6.57 -2.92 3.91
CA SER A 271 6.57 -3.20 2.46
C SER A 271 5.22 -3.74 1.97
N GLY A 272 4.12 -3.22 2.52
CA GLY A 272 2.74 -3.65 2.19
C GLY A 272 2.32 -5.00 2.77
N ARG A 273 3.21 -5.73 3.46
CA ARG A 273 2.96 -7.05 4.05
C ARG A 273 2.69 -6.98 5.54
N TRP A 274 1.83 -7.87 6.03
CA TRP A 274 1.58 -8.06 7.45
C TRP A 274 2.76 -8.73 8.13
N LEU A 275 3.11 -8.20 9.30
CA LEU A 275 4.05 -8.83 10.23
C LEU A 275 3.30 -9.41 11.43
N TRP A 276 2.26 -8.71 11.88
CA TRP A 276 1.42 -9.10 12.99
C TRP A 276 0.06 -8.39 12.90
N SER A 277 -0.99 -9.01 13.43
CA SER A 277 -2.26 -8.33 13.72
C SER A 277 -2.90 -8.83 15.01
N GLU A 278 -3.74 -7.99 15.62
CA GLU A 278 -4.53 -8.26 16.82
C GLU A 278 -5.36 -9.54 16.67
N ARG A 279 -5.92 -9.77 15.49
CA ARG A 279 -6.77 -10.94 15.23
C ARG A 279 -5.99 -12.20 14.86
N ASP A 280 -5.00 -12.07 13.98
CA ASP A 280 -4.35 -13.22 13.35
C ASP A 280 -2.98 -13.55 13.95
N GLY A 281 -2.47 -12.73 14.87
CA GLY A 281 -1.15 -12.90 15.49
C GLY A 281 0.00 -12.66 14.51
N PRO A 282 1.21 -13.20 14.79
CA PRO A 282 2.38 -13.03 13.94
C PRO A 282 2.23 -13.80 12.61
N VAL A 283 2.62 -13.15 11.52
CA VAL A 283 2.64 -13.77 10.19
C VAL A 283 4.09 -14.14 9.86
N LYS A 284 4.30 -15.40 9.48
CA LYS A 284 5.62 -15.85 8.99
C LYS A 284 5.97 -15.15 7.69
N VAL A 285 6.84 -14.16 7.77
CA VAL A 285 7.44 -13.49 6.60
C VAL A 285 8.82 -14.06 6.28
N PRO A 286 9.22 -14.14 4.99
CA PRO A 286 10.46 -14.79 4.58
C PRO A 286 11.70 -13.89 4.75
N TYR A 287 11.63 -12.82 5.55
CA TYR A 287 12.71 -11.87 5.72
C TYR A 287 12.88 -11.47 7.18
N ARG A 288 14.13 -11.18 7.57
CA ARG A 288 14.47 -10.64 8.89
C ARG A 288 13.93 -9.22 9.04
N LEU A 289 13.56 -8.85 10.26
CA LEU A 289 13.09 -7.51 10.56
C LEU A 289 14.26 -6.54 10.71
N ARG A 290 15.40 -7.01 11.24
CA ARG A 290 16.58 -6.17 11.43
C ARG A 290 17.15 -5.65 10.10
N PRO A 291 17.43 -4.33 9.98
CA PRO A 291 18.06 -3.77 8.80
C PRO A 291 19.41 -4.44 8.52
N ARG A 292 19.67 -4.78 7.25
CA ARG A 292 21.01 -5.19 6.82
C ARG A 292 21.82 -3.93 6.50
N ILE A 293 22.36 -3.26 7.51
CA ILE A 293 23.34 -2.19 7.27
C ILE A 293 24.72 -2.82 7.19
N GLY A 294 25.32 -2.80 5.99
CA GLY A 294 26.68 -3.28 5.77
C GLY A 294 26.79 -4.81 5.89
N SER A 295 26.94 -5.50 4.77
CA SER A 295 27.43 -6.88 4.77
C SER A 295 28.91 -6.90 5.13
N GLU A 296 29.28 -6.51 6.35
CA GLU A 296 30.58 -6.81 6.92
C GLU A 296 30.39 -7.50 8.26
N ARG A 297 30.85 -8.75 8.29
CA ARG A 297 31.07 -9.53 9.50
C ARG A 297 32.00 -8.72 10.40
N ARG A 298 31.47 -8.01 11.38
CA ARG A 298 32.15 -7.98 12.67
C ARG A 298 31.94 -9.35 13.30
N THR A 299 32.83 -10.29 12.95
CA THR A 299 33.17 -11.34 13.89
C THR A 299 33.43 -10.65 15.23
N PRO A 300 32.78 -11.04 16.33
CA PRO A 300 33.23 -10.57 17.63
C PRO A 300 34.70 -10.99 17.72
N GLU A 301 35.61 -10.03 17.71
CA GLU A 301 36.96 -10.29 18.18
C GLU A 301 36.77 -10.90 19.56
N ALA A 302 37.19 -12.16 19.68
CA ALA A 302 37.25 -12.84 20.94
C ALA A 302 37.92 -11.88 21.92
N SER A 303 37.23 -11.60 23.03
CA SER A 303 37.78 -10.79 24.11
C SER A 303 39.22 -11.25 24.35
N PRO A 304 40.21 -10.34 24.35
CA PRO A 304 41.57 -10.73 24.67
C PRO A 304 41.51 -11.39 26.05
N GLU A 305 41.97 -12.64 26.13
CA GLU A 305 42.10 -13.31 27.41
C GLU A 305 42.90 -12.41 28.35
N PRO A 306 42.52 -12.32 29.64
CA PRO A 306 43.26 -11.54 30.61
C PRO A 306 44.70 -12.02 30.66
N GLY A 307 45.59 -11.22 30.07
CA GLY A 307 47.01 -11.48 29.97
C GLY A 307 47.58 -11.82 31.35
N SER A 308 48.20 -13.00 31.40
CA SER A 308 49.10 -13.44 32.45
C SER A 308 50.06 -12.32 32.85
N VAL A 309 50.00 -11.94 34.12
CA VAL A 309 50.95 -11.03 34.77
C VAL A 309 52.34 -11.69 34.70
N GLY A 310 53.22 -11.15 33.86
CA GLY A 310 54.63 -11.51 33.85
C GLY A 310 55.32 -10.93 35.09
N HIS A 311 55.81 -11.82 35.96
CA HIS A 311 56.81 -11.48 36.96
C HIS A 311 58.07 -10.94 36.27
N PHE A 312 58.43 -9.69 36.59
CA PHE A 312 59.78 -9.18 36.37
C PHE A 312 60.53 -9.26 37.69
N GLU A 313 61.51 -10.15 37.76
CA GLU A 313 62.64 -10.04 38.69
C GLU A 313 63.76 -9.28 37.97
N GLY A 314 64.29 -8.25 38.63
CA GLY A 314 65.39 -7.40 38.19
C GLY A 314 65.61 -6.26 39.16
#